data_AF-T1WPR8-F1
#
_entry.id   AF-T1WPR8-F1
#
_cell.length_a   1.000
_cell.length_b   1.000
_cell.length_c   1.000
_cell.angle_alpha   90.00
_cell.angle_beta   90.00
_cell.angle_gamma   90.00
#
_symmetry.space_group_name_H-M   'P 1'
#
loop_
_entity.id
_entity.type
_entity.pdbx_description
1 polymer ?
#
loop_
_entity_poly.entity_id
_entity_poly.type
_entity_poly.pdbx_seq_one_letter_code
_entity_poly.pdbx_strand_id
1 'polypeptide(L)'
;IQEGILSLDGFADIFYHNELASGVVPQITASIGPSAGGAVYSPAMTDFVIMVEKAGTMYVTGPEVVKTVLGEEVSFEELGGAITHGSKSGVAHFVAKNEYDCFDKIKTLLSYIPSNNTEEPPHVENDDDPNRLDHNLINKIPENSLQPYDMKEIILSVVDNHQFFEVHELFAPNVVVGFARMHGRTVGIVANQPMYLAGALDIDSSNKAARFIRYCDAFNIPIITLVD
;
A
#
# COMPACT_ATOMS: atom_id res chain seq x y z
N ILE A 1 -29.57 -5.87 8.30
CA ILE A 1 -30.02 -6.64 9.49
C ILE A 1 -31.38 -7.28 9.23
N GLN A 2 -32.35 -6.53 8.73
CA GLN A 2 -33.73 -6.96 8.47
C GLN A 2 -33.79 -8.18 7.53
N GLU A 3 -32.84 -8.31 6.61
CA GLU A 3 -32.73 -9.43 5.67
C GLU A 3 -32.06 -10.70 6.26
N GLY A 4 -31.60 -10.65 7.52
CA GLY A 4 -31.06 -11.80 8.23
C GLY A 4 -29.95 -12.53 7.47
N ILE A 5 -30.11 -13.84 7.32
CA ILE A 5 -29.12 -14.71 6.66
C ILE A 5 -28.89 -14.37 5.19
N LEU A 6 -29.88 -13.81 4.49
CA LEU A 6 -29.73 -13.46 3.07
C LEU A 6 -28.71 -12.34 2.87
N SER A 7 -28.61 -11.41 3.83
CA SER A 7 -27.56 -10.39 3.79
C SER A 7 -26.16 -10.98 4.00
N LEU A 8 -26.04 -12.05 4.78
CA LEU A 8 -24.76 -12.75 4.98
C LEU A 8 -24.37 -13.57 3.75
N ASP A 9 -25.35 -14.22 3.11
CA ASP A 9 -25.17 -14.95 1.86
C ASP A 9 -24.68 -14.00 0.74
N GLY A 10 -25.27 -12.80 0.64
CA GLY A 10 -24.81 -11.78 -0.29
C GLY A 10 -23.36 -11.32 -0.04
N PHE A 11 -22.92 -11.23 1.22
CA PHE A 11 -21.50 -10.98 1.52
C PHE A 11 -20.61 -12.13 1.08
N ALA A 12 -21.02 -13.38 1.35
CA ALA A 12 -20.25 -14.57 0.97
C ALA A 12 -20.04 -14.65 -0.55
N ASP A 13 -21.06 -14.30 -1.34
CA ASP A 13 -20.95 -14.25 -2.80
C ASP A 13 -19.92 -13.21 -3.26
N ILE A 14 -19.89 -12.03 -2.65
CA ILE A 14 -18.88 -11.00 -2.94
C ILE A 14 -17.47 -11.53 -2.60
N PHE A 15 -17.29 -12.15 -1.43
CA PHE A 15 -16.00 -12.67 -1.00
C PHE A 15 -15.48 -13.78 -1.92
N TYR A 16 -16.38 -14.65 -2.39
CA TYR A 16 -16.05 -15.67 -3.37
C TYR A 16 -15.50 -15.05 -4.67
N HIS A 17 -16.14 -13.99 -5.17
CA HIS A 17 -15.65 -13.30 -6.36
C HIS A 17 -14.34 -12.54 -6.12
N ASN A 18 -14.11 -12.00 -4.91
CA ASN A 18 -12.82 -11.41 -4.57
C ASN A 18 -11.69 -12.43 -4.62
N GLU A 19 -11.92 -13.64 -4.11
CA GLU A 19 -10.96 -14.74 -4.13
C GLU A 19 -10.64 -15.16 -5.57
N LEU A 20 -11.66 -15.42 -6.38
CA LEU A 20 -11.48 -15.83 -7.78
C LEU A 20 -10.72 -14.78 -8.62
N ALA A 21 -10.91 -13.49 -8.32
CA ALA A 21 -10.26 -12.40 -9.04
C ALA A 21 -8.83 -12.09 -8.54
N SER A 22 -8.42 -12.65 -7.39
CA SER A 22 -7.13 -12.33 -6.77
C SER A 22 -5.95 -12.79 -7.64
N GLY A 23 -5.08 -11.85 -8.02
CA GLY A 23 -3.98 -12.12 -8.95
C GLY A 23 -4.42 -12.36 -10.41
N VAL A 24 -5.67 -12.06 -10.75
CA VAL A 24 -6.19 -12.14 -12.14
C VAL A 24 -6.45 -10.73 -12.68
N VAL A 25 -7.21 -9.93 -11.94
CA VAL A 25 -7.45 -8.51 -12.23
C VAL A 25 -7.12 -7.69 -10.99
N PRO A 26 -6.56 -6.48 -11.12
CA PRO A 26 -6.33 -5.64 -9.95
C PRO A 26 -7.63 -5.26 -9.27
N GLN A 27 -7.69 -5.48 -7.95
CA GLN A 27 -8.81 -5.12 -7.11
C GLN A 27 -8.40 -3.98 -6.18
N ILE A 28 -9.07 -2.82 -6.31
CA ILE A 28 -8.75 -1.61 -5.56
C ILE A 28 -9.97 -1.15 -4.77
N THR A 29 -9.81 -0.98 -3.45
CA THR A 29 -10.84 -0.46 -2.57
C THR A 29 -10.64 1.02 -2.29
N ALA A 30 -11.69 1.81 -2.46
CA ALA A 30 -11.81 3.17 -1.96
C ALA A 30 -12.74 3.20 -0.74
N SER A 31 -12.18 3.38 0.45
CA SER A 31 -12.95 3.53 1.69
C SER A 31 -13.21 5.01 1.97
N ILE A 32 -14.38 5.47 1.52
CA ILE A 32 -14.85 6.86 1.60
C ILE A 32 -16.03 7.04 2.57
N GLY A 33 -16.22 6.08 3.48
CA GLY A 33 -17.33 6.08 4.42
C GLY A 33 -17.19 4.99 5.48
N PRO A 34 -18.18 4.84 6.38
CA PRO A 34 -18.16 3.84 7.42
C PRO A 34 -18.40 2.42 6.87
N SER A 35 -17.53 1.50 7.25
CA SER A 35 -17.62 0.07 6.95
C SER A 35 -17.44 -0.74 8.23
N ALA A 36 -18.48 -1.48 8.63
CA ALA A 36 -18.47 -2.23 9.87
C ALA A 36 -18.91 -3.69 9.67
N GLY A 37 -18.39 -4.60 10.49
CA GLY A 37 -18.78 -6.01 10.45
C GLY A 37 -18.39 -6.67 9.14
N GLY A 38 -19.33 -7.39 8.51
CA GLY A 38 -19.06 -8.14 7.27
C GLY A 38 -18.49 -7.30 6.13
N ALA A 39 -18.84 -6.00 6.07
CA ALA A 39 -18.43 -5.11 5.00
C ALA A 39 -16.91 -4.90 4.90
N VAL A 40 -16.15 -5.17 5.96
CA VAL A 40 -14.69 -4.95 5.96
C VAL A 40 -13.90 -6.08 5.32
N TYR A 41 -14.50 -7.26 5.16
CA TYR A 41 -13.78 -8.44 4.66
C TYR A 41 -13.52 -8.39 3.15
N SER A 42 -14.43 -7.84 2.35
CA SER A 42 -14.18 -7.64 0.92
C SER A 42 -12.97 -6.70 0.67
N PRO A 43 -12.92 -5.49 1.27
CA PRO A 43 -11.73 -4.65 1.27
C PRO A 43 -10.43 -5.38 1.66
N ALA A 44 -10.47 -6.20 2.72
CA ALA A 44 -9.31 -6.94 3.19
C ALA A 44 -8.80 -8.01 2.21
N MET A 45 -9.63 -8.43 1.24
CA MET A 45 -9.27 -9.37 0.19
C MET A 45 -8.76 -8.69 -1.09
N THR A 46 -9.03 -7.39 -1.26
CA THR A 46 -8.52 -6.61 -2.41
C THR A 46 -7.02 -6.33 -2.30
N ASP A 47 -6.41 -5.88 -3.40
CA ASP A 47 -4.96 -5.71 -3.49
C ASP A 47 -4.48 -4.41 -2.83
N PHE A 48 -5.26 -3.33 -2.96
CA PHE A 48 -4.95 -2.04 -2.35
C PHE A 48 -6.19 -1.41 -1.72
N VAL A 49 -6.03 -0.89 -0.52
CA VAL A 49 -7.06 -0.17 0.24
C VAL A 49 -6.61 1.28 0.41
N ILE A 50 -7.35 2.20 -0.18
CA ILE A 50 -7.17 3.64 0.00
C ILE A 50 -8.27 4.12 0.93
N MET A 51 -7.90 4.69 2.08
CA MET A 51 -8.86 5.25 3.05
C MET A 51 -8.80 6.77 3.07
N VAL A 52 -9.97 7.42 3.07
CA VAL A 52 -10.05 8.89 3.20
C VAL A 52 -10.07 9.29 4.68
N GLU A 53 -9.17 10.19 5.08
CA GLU A 53 -9.09 10.73 6.43
C GLU A 53 -10.43 11.31 6.88
N LYS A 54 -10.86 11.00 8.12
CA LYS A 54 -12.12 11.47 8.74
C LYS A 54 -13.42 11.04 8.04
N ALA A 55 -13.35 10.29 6.95
CA ALA A 55 -14.52 9.76 6.24
C ALA A 55 -14.52 8.22 6.23
N GLY A 56 -13.42 7.61 5.80
CA GLY A 56 -13.23 6.17 5.79
C GLY A 56 -12.99 5.63 7.19
N THR A 57 -13.84 4.70 7.63
CA THR A 57 -13.66 3.95 8.88
C THR A 57 -13.93 2.47 8.66
N MET A 58 -13.11 1.60 9.25
CA MET A 58 -13.22 0.15 9.12
C MET A 58 -13.04 -0.56 10.47
N TYR A 59 -13.97 -1.43 10.85
CA TYR A 59 -13.80 -2.29 12.03
C TYR A 59 -14.75 -3.49 11.97
N VAL A 60 -14.30 -4.66 12.44
CA VAL A 60 -15.17 -5.85 12.54
C VAL A 60 -16.25 -5.63 13.59
N THR A 61 -15.87 -5.08 14.74
CA THR A 61 -16.76 -4.86 15.88
C THR A 61 -16.67 -3.40 16.30
N GLY A 62 -17.81 -2.73 16.45
CA GLY A 62 -17.85 -1.29 16.75
C GLY A 62 -17.49 -0.93 18.19
N PRO A 63 -17.18 0.35 18.46
CA PRO A 63 -16.73 0.81 19.78
C PRO A 63 -17.70 0.54 20.93
N GLU A 64 -19.01 0.58 20.69
CA GLU A 64 -20.03 0.32 21.72
C GLU A 64 -19.94 -1.11 22.27
N VAL A 65 -19.68 -2.08 21.38
CA VAL A 65 -19.50 -3.48 21.76
C VAL A 65 -18.15 -3.68 22.46
N VAL A 66 -17.09 -3.01 22.01
CA VAL A 66 -15.78 -3.00 22.68
C VAL A 66 -15.93 -2.51 24.13
N LYS A 67 -16.63 -1.39 24.34
CA LYS A 67 -16.91 -0.85 25.67
C LYS A 67 -17.72 -1.82 26.54
N THR A 68 -18.75 -2.42 25.98
CA THR A 68 -19.66 -3.31 26.74
C THR A 68 -18.97 -4.62 27.14
N VAL A 69 -18.09 -5.16 26.29
CA VAL A 69 -17.45 -6.48 26.49
C VAL A 69 -16.10 -6.37 27.21
N LEU A 70 -15.28 -5.39 26.86
CA LEU A 70 -13.92 -5.24 27.37
C LEU A 70 -13.78 -4.09 28.38
N GLY A 71 -14.78 -3.21 28.49
CA GLY A 71 -14.72 -2.03 29.35
C GLY A 71 -13.85 -0.90 28.79
N GLU A 72 -13.36 -1.02 27.57
CA GLU A 72 -12.48 -0.04 26.93
C GLU A 72 -13.29 1.03 26.20
N GLU A 73 -13.01 2.30 26.49
CA GLU A 73 -13.56 3.43 25.75
C GLU A 73 -12.60 3.83 24.63
N VAL A 74 -13.05 3.71 23.38
CA VAL A 74 -12.28 4.08 22.20
C VAL A 74 -13.20 4.79 21.22
N SER A 75 -12.72 5.83 20.54
CA SER A 75 -13.50 6.51 19.50
C SER A 75 -13.51 5.71 18.19
N PHE A 76 -14.43 6.03 17.27
CA PHE A 76 -14.44 5.42 15.93
C PHE A 76 -13.12 5.65 15.17
N GLU A 77 -12.54 6.85 15.28
CA GLU A 77 -11.28 7.19 14.61
C GLU A 77 -10.10 6.43 15.22
N GLU A 78 -10.03 6.31 16.54
CA GLU A 78 -8.98 5.55 17.21
C GLU A 78 -9.11 4.04 16.95
N LEU A 79 -10.33 3.53 16.84
CA LEU A 79 -10.58 2.10 16.60
C LEU A 79 -10.28 1.69 15.16
N GLY A 80 -10.71 2.50 14.19
CA GLY A 80 -10.73 2.09 12.78
C GLY A 80 -10.62 3.23 11.78
N GLY A 81 -10.11 4.38 12.19
CA GLY A 81 -9.86 5.52 11.30
C GLY A 81 -8.74 5.27 10.29
N ALA A 82 -8.70 6.08 9.25
CA ALA A 82 -7.74 5.94 8.16
C ALA A 82 -6.28 5.99 8.66
N ILE A 83 -5.97 6.86 9.63
CA ILE A 83 -4.61 6.96 10.20
C ILE A 83 -4.26 5.71 11.02
N THR A 84 -5.20 5.19 11.80
CA THR A 84 -5.00 3.93 12.56
C THR A 84 -4.69 2.78 11.60
N HIS A 85 -5.41 2.68 10.48
CA HIS A 85 -5.16 1.67 9.48
C HIS A 85 -3.91 1.88 8.64
N GLY A 86 -3.54 3.14 8.38
CA GLY A 86 -2.36 3.48 7.60
C GLY A 86 -1.05 3.40 8.39
N SER A 87 -1.09 3.53 9.72
CA SER A 87 0.14 3.60 10.54
C SER A 87 0.33 2.48 11.56
N LYS A 88 -0.76 1.83 12.02
CA LYS A 88 -0.68 0.81 13.07
C LYS A 88 -1.01 -0.59 12.59
N SER A 89 -2.16 -0.77 11.92
CA SER A 89 -2.59 -2.12 11.52
C SER A 89 -2.15 -2.55 10.11
N GLY A 90 -1.72 -1.60 9.26
CA GLY A 90 -1.30 -1.90 7.89
C GLY A 90 -2.44 -2.37 6.97
N VAL A 91 -3.70 -2.08 7.33
CA VAL A 91 -4.86 -2.39 6.48
C VAL A 91 -5.00 -1.38 5.34
N ALA A 92 -4.68 -0.10 5.59
CA ALA A 92 -4.75 0.95 4.59
C ALA A 92 -3.39 1.12 3.92
N HIS A 93 -3.34 0.81 2.63
CA HIS A 93 -2.16 0.95 1.78
C HIS A 93 -1.83 2.42 1.51
N PHE A 94 -2.88 3.25 1.46
CA PHE A 94 -2.77 4.69 1.31
C PHE A 94 -3.80 5.40 2.19
N VAL A 95 -3.40 6.54 2.74
CA VAL A 95 -4.31 7.49 3.38
C VAL A 95 -4.45 8.71 2.48
N ALA A 96 -5.68 9.04 2.11
CA ALA A 96 -6.02 10.19 1.29
C ALA A 96 -6.63 11.32 2.13
N LYS A 97 -6.35 12.57 1.79
CA LYS A 97 -6.83 13.74 2.54
C LYS A 97 -8.33 14.01 2.35
N ASN A 98 -8.88 13.62 1.21
CA ASN A 98 -10.27 13.77 0.80
C ASN A 98 -10.56 12.82 -0.38
N GLU A 99 -11.80 12.80 -0.88
CA GLU A 99 -12.19 11.90 -1.98
C GLU A 99 -11.46 12.22 -3.29
N TYR A 100 -11.14 13.48 -3.57
CA TYR A 100 -10.40 13.85 -4.78
C TYR A 100 -8.98 13.27 -4.76
N ASP A 101 -8.26 13.44 -3.65
CA ASP A 101 -6.94 12.85 -3.45
C ASP A 101 -7.00 11.31 -3.51
N CYS A 102 -8.07 10.70 -3.00
CA CYS A 102 -8.29 9.25 -3.12
C CYS A 102 -8.38 8.82 -4.57
N PHE A 103 -9.22 9.47 -5.38
CA PHE A 103 -9.35 9.15 -6.79
C PHE A 103 -8.08 9.45 -7.60
N ASP A 104 -7.32 10.49 -7.24
CA ASP A 104 -6.05 10.80 -7.91
C ASP A 104 -4.97 9.77 -7.58
N LYS A 105 -4.92 9.25 -6.34
CA LYS A 105 -4.07 8.10 -5.97
C LYS A 105 -4.47 6.85 -6.74
N ILE A 106 -5.77 6.58 -6.91
CA ILE A 106 -6.26 5.44 -7.70
C ILE A 106 -5.85 5.57 -9.16
N LYS A 107 -6.03 6.74 -9.79
CA LYS A 107 -5.57 6.98 -11.17
C LYS A 107 -4.06 6.80 -11.32
N THR A 108 -3.31 7.31 -10.34
CA THR A 108 -1.84 7.17 -10.32
C THR A 108 -1.45 5.69 -10.25
N LEU A 109 -2.04 4.93 -9.32
CA LEU A 109 -1.84 3.49 -9.18
C LEU A 109 -2.18 2.74 -10.48
N LEU A 110 -3.34 3.01 -11.08
CA LEU A 110 -3.77 2.42 -12.35
C LEU A 110 -2.81 2.72 -13.51
N SER A 111 -2.04 3.81 -13.44
CA SER A 111 -1.01 4.09 -14.45
C SER A 111 0.19 3.15 -14.36
N TYR A 112 0.45 2.56 -13.20
CA TYR A 112 1.59 1.66 -12.96
C TYR A 112 1.25 0.20 -13.22
N ILE A 113 0.01 -0.23 -13.02
CA ILE A 113 -0.38 -1.66 -13.02
C ILE A 113 -1.10 -2.06 -14.32
N PRO A 114 -1.01 -3.33 -14.76
CA PRO A 114 -1.69 -3.81 -15.96
C PRO A 114 -3.19 -3.99 -15.72
N SER A 115 -3.96 -4.14 -16.80
CA SER A 115 -5.40 -4.40 -16.72
C SER A 115 -5.73 -5.78 -16.12
N ASN A 116 -4.83 -6.74 -16.29
CA ASN A 116 -4.95 -8.13 -15.84
C ASN A 116 -3.56 -8.82 -15.83
N ASN A 117 -3.49 -10.04 -15.32
CA ASN A 117 -2.25 -10.82 -15.19
C ASN A 117 -1.66 -11.38 -16.49
N THR A 118 -2.34 -11.23 -17.64
CA THR A 118 -1.82 -11.68 -18.94
C THR A 118 -1.20 -10.55 -19.77
N GLU A 119 -1.35 -9.31 -19.30
CA GLU A 119 -0.78 -8.11 -19.90
C GLU A 119 0.49 -7.67 -19.14
N GLU A 120 1.36 -6.97 -19.85
CA GLU A 120 2.49 -6.26 -19.25
C GLU A 120 2.00 -4.92 -18.67
N PRO A 121 2.66 -4.39 -17.62
CA PRO A 121 2.37 -3.06 -17.11
C PRO A 121 2.46 -1.97 -18.20
N PRO A 122 1.65 -0.90 -18.13
CA PRO A 122 1.64 0.15 -19.15
C PRO A 122 3.02 0.80 -19.33
N HIS A 123 3.51 0.83 -20.57
CA HIS A 123 4.70 1.61 -20.93
C HIS A 123 4.32 3.08 -21.10
N VAL A 124 5.12 3.98 -20.52
CA VAL A 124 4.93 5.43 -20.59
C VAL A 124 6.20 6.06 -21.13
N GLU A 125 6.11 6.73 -22.28
CA GLU A 125 7.22 7.52 -22.79
C GLU A 125 7.58 8.64 -21.81
N ASN A 126 8.87 8.84 -21.59
CA ASN A 126 9.41 9.94 -20.80
C ASN A 126 10.70 10.46 -21.45
N ASP A 127 11.14 11.60 -20.96
CA ASP A 127 12.33 12.34 -21.40
C ASP A 127 13.54 12.15 -20.47
N ASP A 128 13.48 11.21 -19.52
CA ASP A 128 14.64 10.87 -18.68
C ASP A 128 15.64 10.02 -19.49
N ASP A 129 16.92 10.39 -19.43
CA ASP A 129 17.97 9.66 -20.15
C ASP A 129 18.25 8.34 -19.43
N PRO A 130 18.06 7.17 -20.07
CA PRO A 130 18.37 5.89 -19.45
C PRO A 130 19.87 5.73 -19.10
N ASN A 131 20.74 6.62 -19.60
CA ASN A 131 22.16 6.69 -19.29
C ASN A 131 22.52 7.83 -18.31
N ARG A 132 21.52 8.48 -17.68
CA ARG A 132 21.75 9.54 -16.70
C ARG A 132 22.67 9.07 -15.59
N LEU A 133 23.72 9.87 -15.33
CA LEU A 133 24.65 9.65 -14.23
C LEU A 133 24.36 10.65 -13.11
N ASP A 134 24.11 10.15 -11.90
CA ASP A 134 24.08 10.99 -10.69
C ASP A 134 25.41 10.87 -9.94
N HIS A 135 26.31 11.82 -10.18
CA HIS A 135 27.60 11.88 -9.48
C HIS A 135 27.48 12.15 -7.98
N ASN A 136 26.33 12.67 -7.51
CA ASN A 136 26.09 12.93 -6.09
C ASN A 136 25.59 11.69 -5.35
N LEU A 137 25.20 10.61 -6.05
CA LEU A 137 24.68 9.40 -5.43
C LEU A 137 25.67 8.78 -4.43
N ILE A 138 26.97 8.83 -4.74
CA ILE A 138 28.03 8.33 -3.85
C ILE A 138 28.09 9.09 -2.51
N ASN A 139 27.65 10.35 -2.50
CA ASN A 139 27.68 11.19 -1.30
C ASN A 139 26.44 10.97 -0.41
N LYS A 140 25.49 10.12 -0.83
CA LYS A 140 24.29 9.80 -0.05
C LYS A 140 24.55 8.80 1.07
N ILE A 141 25.55 7.94 0.89
CA ILE A 141 25.96 6.94 1.89
C ILE A 141 27.03 7.59 2.79
N PRO A 142 26.80 7.71 4.11
CA PRO A 142 27.78 8.28 5.02
C PRO A 142 29.03 7.40 5.14
N GLU A 143 30.21 8.03 5.32
CA GLU A 143 31.44 7.27 5.60
C GLU A 143 31.38 6.51 6.93
N ASN A 144 30.63 7.03 7.90
CA ASN A 144 30.40 6.38 9.19
C ASN A 144 29.25 5.37 9.07
N SER A 145 29.58 4.07 9.14
CA SER A 145 28.60 2.97 9.11
C SER A 145 27.49 3.01 10.17
N LEU A 146 27.66 3.78 11.26
CA LEU A 146 26.63 3.94 12.30
C LEU A 146 25.67 5.11 12.02
N GLN A 147 25.96 5.92 11.00
CA GLN A 147 25.12 7.06 10.64
C GLN A 147 24.09 6.60 9.58
N PRO A 148 22.78 6.75 9.84
CA PRO A 148 21.76 6.40 8.86
C PRO A 148 21.69 7.42 7.74
N TYR A 149 21.10 7.01 6.61
CA TYR A 149 20.75 7.87 5.49
C TYR A 149 19.35 7.51 4.99
N ASP A 150 18.75 8.40 4.20
CA ASP A 150 17.44 8.16 3.62
C ASP A 150 17.55 7.35 2.33
N MET A 151 17.14 6.08 2.37
CA MET A 151 17.09 5.22 1.19
C MET A 151 16.20 5.78 0.07
N LYS A 152 15.21 6.62 0.40
CA LYS A 152 14.35 7.25 -0.62
C LYS A 152 15.15 8.19 -1.51
N GLU A 153 16.22 8.82 -1.02
CA GLU A 153 17.09 9.65 -1.87
C GLU A 153 17.80 8.82 -2.94
N ILE A 154 18.18 7.59 -2.63
CA ILE A 154 18.76 6.63 -3.59
C ILE A 154 17.69 6.20 -4.59
N ILE A 155 16.50 5.83 -4.12
CA ILE A 155 15.37 5.44 -4.98
C ILE A 155 15.06 6.56 -5.99
N LEU A 156 14.87 7.79 -5.51
CA LEU A 156 14.56 8.95 -6.34
C LEU A 156 15.69 9.23 -7.34
N SER A 157 16.95 9.03 -6.97
CA SER A 157 18.08 9.22 -7.89
C SER A 157 18.04 8.24 -9.08
N VAL A 158 17.64 6.98 -8.88
CA VAL A 158 17.76 5.93 -9.91
C VAL A 158 16.52 5.74 -10.79
N VAL A 159 15.35 6.18 -10.34
CA VAL A 159 14.09 6.02 -11.09
C VAL A 159 13.83 7.17 -12.05
N ASP A 160 13.03 6.91 -13.08
CA ASP A 160 12.64 7.91 -14.08
C ASP A 160 12.01 9.13 -13.42
N ASN A 161 12.43 10.32 -13.85
CA ASN A 161 11.92 11.62 -13.42
C ASN A 161 11.94 11.86 -11.91
N HIS A 162 12.73 11.07 -11.17
CA HIS A 162 12.74 11.06 -9.71
C HIS A 162 11.33 10.84 -9.12
N GLN A 163 10.50 10.01 -9.77
CA GLN A 163 9.14 9.72 -9.33
C GLN A 163 9.00 8.34 -8.71
N PHE A 164 8.56 8.32 -7.46
CA PHE A 164 8.29 7.10 -6.70
C PHE A 164 6.90 7.18 -6.05
N PHE A 165 6.07 6.17 -6.30
CA PHE A 165 4.74 6.04 -5.73
C PHE A 165 4.75 4.99 -4.62
N GLU A 166 4.97 5.47 -3.40
CA GLU A 166 5.18 4.64 -2.23
C GLU A 166 3.88 4.04 -1.68
N VAL A 167 3.92 2.73 -1.40
CA VAL A 167 2.82 1.96 -0.80
C VAL A 167 3.12 1.76 0.68
N HIS A 168 2.10 1.88 1.54
CA HIS A 168 2.28 1.76 3.00
C HIS A 168 3.33 2.74 3.56
N GLU A 169 3.37 3.98 3.08
CA GLU A 169 4.34 5.00 3.55
C GLU A 169 4.33 5.18 5.08
N LEU A 170 3.14 5.07 5.70
CA LEU A 170 2.95 5.29 7.14
C LEU A 170 3.12 4.00 7.98
N PHE A 171 3.24 2.82 7.37
CA PHE A 171 3.28 1.52 8.04
C PHE A 171 4.62 0.81 7.81
N ALA A 172 5.21 0.25 8.87
CA ALA A 172 6.51 -0.43 8.83
C ALA A 172 7.58 0.37 8.05
N PRO A 173 7.97 1.57 8.52
CA PRO A 173 8.81 2.50 7.77
C PRO A 173 10.28 2.03 7.64
N ASN A 174 10.67 0.97 8.35
CA ASN A 174 11.95 0.27 8.23
C ASN A 174 12.13 -0.48 6.90
N VAL A 175 11.06 -0.68 6.12
CA VAL A 175 11.12 -1.12 4.71
C VAL A 175 10.24 -0.23 3.85
N VAL A 176 10.81 0.27 2.75
CA VAL A 176 10.11 1.05 1.72
C VAL A 176 9.70 0.12 0.59
N VAL A 177 8.43 0.20 0.18
CA VAL A 177 7.93 -0.49 -1.01
C VAL A 177 7.08 0.45 -1.86
N GLY A 178 7.07 0.26 -3.17
CA GLY A 178 6.27 1.11 -4.06
C GLY A 178 6.62 0.94 -5.52
N PHE A 179 5.92 1.69 -6.36
CA PHE A 179 6.07 1.65 -7.81
C PHE A 179 6.90 2.81 -8.32
N ALA A 180 7.72 2.54 -9.34
CA ALA A 180 8.41 3.56 -10.11
C ALA A 180 8.42 3.18 -11.59
N ARG A 181 9.09 3.99 -12.42
CA ARG A 181 9.41 3.59 -13.80
C ARG A 181 10.92 3.63 -14.04
N MET A 182 11.38 2.75 -14.92
CA MET A 182 12.72 2.79 -15.50
C MET A 182 12.61 2.64 -17.01
N HIS A 183 13.09 3.63 -17.75
CA HIS A 183 12.91 3.75 -19.20
C HIS A 183 11.45 3.53 -19.65
N GLY A 184 10.52 4.10 -18.88
CA GLY A 184 9.09 4.09 -19.12
C GLY A 184 8.37 2.82 -18.71
N ARG A 185 9.07 1.79 -18.22
CA ARG A 185 8.46 0.53 -17.75
C ARG A 185 8.26 0.56 -16.25
N THR A 186 7.11 0.09 -15.76
CA THR A 186 6.87 -0.05 -14.31
C THR A 186 7.87 -1.02 -13.68
N VAL A 187 8.40 -0.63 -12.53
CA VAL A 187 9.18 -1.48 -11.63
C VAL A 187 8.59 -1.39 -10.21
N GLY A 188 8.60 -2.50 -9.49
CA GLY A 188 8.35 -2.54 -8.05
C GLY A 188 9.68 -2.39 -7.31
N ILE A 189 9.73 -1.52 -6.31
CA ILE A 189 10.92 -1.32 -5.48
C ILE A 189 10.66 -1.89 -4.09
N VAL A 190 11.63 -2.62 -3.56
CA VAL A 190 11.67 -3.06 -2.16
C VAL A 190 13.01 -2.65 -1.57
N ALA A 191 13.02 -1.87 -0.50
CA ALA A 191 14.27 -1.33 0.04
C ALA A 191 14.28 -1.26 1.56
N ASN A 192 15.40 -1.60 2.19
CA ASN A 192 15.62 -1.34 3.61
C ASN A 192 15.71 0.17 3.86
N GLN A 193 15.25 0.65 5.01
CA GLN A 193 15.34 2.06 5.38
C GLN A 193 16.13 2.25 6.68
N PRO A 194 17.44 2.59 6.60
CA PRO A 194 18.31 2.74 7.75
C PRO A 194 17.83 3.77 8.79
N MET A 195 17.05 4.77 8.39
CA MET A 195 16.49 5.77 9.32
C MET A 195 15.51 5.18 10.35
N TYR A 196 14.97 3.98 10.11
CA TYR A 196 14.02 3.33 11.03
C TYR A 196 14.52 1.93 11.38
N LEU A 197 14.71 1.67 12.67
CA LEU A 197 15.21 0.39 13.18
C LEU A 197 16.51 -0.09 12.49
N ALA A 198 17.34 0.84 12.00
CA ALA A 198 18.53 0.55 11.22
C ALA A 198 18.26 -0.35 9.98
N GLY A 199 17.07 -0.25 9.38
CA GLY A 199 16.68 -1.07 8.22
C GLY A 199 16.36 -2.54 8.56
N ALA A 200 16.39 -2.91 9.84
CA ALA A 200 16.15 -4.27 10.27
C ALA A 200 14.74 -4.76 9.93
N LEU A 201 14.63 -6.01 9.49
CA LEU A 201 13.35 -6.65 9.20
C LEU A 201 12.67 -7.14 10.48
N ASP A 202 11.38 -6.85 10.60
CA ASP A 202 10.50 -7.35 11.65
C ASP A 202 9.23 -7.96 11.06
N ILE A 203 8.25 -8.27 11.91
CA ILE A 203 7.01 -8.92 11.48
C ILE A 203 6.24 -8.03 10.50
N ASP A 204 6.10 -6.74 10.82
CA ASP A 204 5.29 -5.81 10.04
C ASP A 204 5.95 -5.48 8.70
N SER A 205 7.26 -5.23 8.70
CA SER A 205 8.01 -4.97 7.47
C SER A 205 8.08 -6.19 6.56
N SER A 206 8.17 -7.39 7.14
CA SER A 206 8.13 -8.65 6.40
C SER A 206 6.76 -8.87 5.74
N ASN A 207 5.66 -8.64 6.46
CA ASN A 207 4.31 -8.74 5.91
C ASN A 207 4.09 -7.72 4.78
N LYS A 208 4.49 -6.46 5.00
CA LYS A 208 4.43 -5.38 4.01
C LYS A 208 5.17 -5.76 2.72
N ALA A 209 6.44 -6.16 2.83
CA ALA A 209 7.26 -6.51 1.69
C ALA A 209 6.75 -7.77 0.98
N ALA A 210 6.41 -8.83 1.72
CA ALA A 210 5.96 -10.09 1.14
C ALA A 210 4.69 -9.93 0.30
N ARG A 211 3.69 -9.17 0.79
CA ARG A 211 2.46 -8.94 0.02
C ARG A 211 2.73 -8.12 -1.23
N PHE A 212 3.57 -7.08 -1.14
CA PHE A 212 3.94 -6.26 -2.29
C PHE A 212 4.69 -7.05 -3.37
N ILE A 213 5.66 -7.89 -2.97
CA ILE A 213 6.40 -8.79 -3.87
C ILE A 213 5.44 -9.72 -4.60
N ARG A 214 4.53 -10.38 -3.88
CA ARG A 214 3.55 -11.29 -4.48
C ARG A 214 2.59 -10.60 -5.44
N TYR A 215 2.19 -9.35 -5.15
CA TYR A 215 1.39 -8.56 -6.07
C TYR A 215 2.17 -8.27 -7.35
N CYS A 216 3.42 -7.80 -7.24
CA CYS A 216 4.24 -7.51 -8.40
C CYS A 216 4.44 -8.74 -9.28
N ASP A 217 4.75 -9.89 -8.68
CA ASP A 217 4.88 -11.18 -9.38
C ASP A 217 3.60 -11.59 -10.12
N ALA A 218 2.44 -11.50 -9.46
CA ALA A 218 1.16 -11.87 -10.06
C ALA A 218 0.75 -11.01 -11.26
N PHE A 219 1.31 -9.80 -11.39
CA PHE A 219 0.97 -8.83 -12.43
C PHE A 219 2.17 -8.44 -13.32
N ASN A 220 3.15 -9.33 -13.44
CA ASN A 220 4.30 -9.17 -14.36
C ASN A 220 5.13 -7.89 -14.11
N ILE A 221 5.16 -7.39 -12.87
CA ILE A 221 5.94 -6.20 -12.51
C ILE A 221 7.33 -6.66 -12.02
N PRO A 222 8.42 -6.28 -12.70
CA PRO A 222 9.78 -6.62 -12.27
C PRO A 222 10.11 -5.93 -10.94
N ILE A 223 10.91 -6.60 -10.11
CA ILE A 223 11.26 -6.13 -8.77
C ILE A 223 12.74 -5.75 -8.71
N ILE A 224 13.01 -4.57 -8.15
CA ILE A 224 14.34 -4.09 -7.82
C ILE A 224 14.45 -4.01 -6.30
N THR A 225 15.45 -4.70 -5.75
CA THR A 225 15.71 -4.69 -4.31
C THR A 225 16.96 -3.87 -4.00
N LEU A 226 16.84 -2.86 -3.13
CA LEU A 226 17.96 -2.10 -2.60
C LEU A 226 18.21 -2.55 -1.15
N VAL A 227 19.38 -3.14 -0.90
CA VAL A 227 19.66 -3.83 0.36
C VAL A 227 20.69 -3.05 1.16
N ASP A 228 20.35 -2.81 2.43
CA ASP A 228 21.24 -2.31 3.49
C ASP A 228 20.82 -2.89 4.84
#